data_AF-A0A667YGZ0-F1
#
_entry.id   AF-A0A667YGZ0-F1
#
_cell.length_a   1.000
_cell.length_b   1.000
_cell.length_c   1.000
_cell.angle_alpha   90.00
_cell.angle_beta   90.00
_cell.angle_gamma   90.00
#
_symmetry.space_group_name_H-M   'P 1'
#
loop_
_entity.id
_entity.type
_entity.pdbx_description
1 polymer ?
#
loop_
_entity_poly.entity_id
_entity_poly.type
_entity_poly.pdbx_seq_one_letter_code
_entity_poly.pdbx_strand_id
1 'polypeptide(L)' 'MLLSSFRDQMASKSEQNLSCPVCHEIFKDPVLLSCSHSFCRACLQSWWTEKAIKDCPFCKRISSKVIHFYKGNNKKGF' A
#
# COMPACT_ATOMS: atom_id res chain seq x y z
N MET A 1 22.77 35.80 16.16
CA MET A 1 23.27 34.51 15.65
C MET A 1 22.15 33.47 15.69
N LEU A 2 21.06 33.75 14.96
CA LEU A 2 19.80 32.98 14.96
C LEU A 2 19.63 32.28 13.61
N LEU A 3 20.41 31.24 13.29
CA LEU A 3 20.20 30.48 12.03
C LEU A 3 20.93 29.13 11.94
N SER A 4 21.19 28.45 13.07
CA SER A 4 21.80 27.10 13.06
C SER A 4 20.89 25.96 13.55
N SER A 5 19.68 26.22 14.05
CA SER A 5 18.73 25.16 14.46
C SER A 5 17.69 24.77 13.41
N PHE A 6 17.79 25.27 12.17
CA PHE A 6 16.76 25.10 11.13
C PHE A 6 17.22 24.42 9.84
N ARG A 7 18.42 23.82 9.81
CA ARG A 7 18.91 23.16 8.60
C ARG A 7 18.87 21.65 8.77
N ASP A 8 17.87 21.09 8.10
CA ASP A 8 17.76 19.70 7.63
C ASP A 8 17.36 18.64 8.66
N GLN A 9 16.25 18.91 9.36
CA GLN A 9 15.29 17.83 9.58
C GLN A 9 14.68 17.51 8.21
N MET A 10 15.44 16.77 7.40
CA MET A 10 15.10 16.32 6.05
C MET A 10 13.68 15.79 6.06
N ALA A 11 12.75 16.64 5.63
CA ALA A 11 11.38 16.31 5.36
C ALA A 11 11.36 15.46 4.09
N SER A 12 11.77 14.20 4.23
CA SER A 12 11.52 13.16 3.24
C SER A 12 11.22 11.87 3.98
N LYS A 13 10.17 11.91 4.79
CA LYS A 13 9.55 10.71 5.41
C LYS A 13 8.13 10.52 4.90
N SER A 14 7.82 11.05 3.71
CA SER A 14 6.55 10.80 3.01
C SER A 14 6.56 9.49 2.21
N GLU A 15 7.63 8.69 2.29
CA GLU A 15 7.72 7.39 1.60
C GLU A 15 7.37 6.18 2.46
N GLN A 16 6.91 6.37 3.71
CA GLN A 16 6.84 5.26 4.67
C GLN A 16 5.50 4.51 4.77
N ASN A 17 4.49 4.85 3.98
CA ASN A 17 3.18 4.19 4.07
C ASN A 17 2.62 3.71 2.73
N LEU A 18 3.46 3.66 1.69
CA LEU A 18 3.05 3.22 0.36
C LEU A 18 3.63 1.85 -0.04
N SER A 19 4.04 1.02 0.91
CA SER A 19 4.56 -0.32 0.63
C SER A 19 3.56 -1.43 0.93
N CYS A 20 3.54 -2.46 0.09
CA CYS A 20 2.67 -3.60 0.26
C CYS A 20 3.22 -4.55 1.32
N PRO A 21 2.42 -4.96 2.32
CA PRO A 21 2.89 -5.89 3.36
C PRO A 21 3.15 -7.32 2.85
N VAL A 22 2.82 -7.63 1.59
CA VAL A 22 3.07 -8.94 0.98
C VAL A 22 4.42 -8.96 0.26
N CYS A 23 4.67 -8.00 -0.64
CA CYS A 23 5.91 -7.94 -1.41
C CYS A 23 6.94 -6.93 -0.86
N HIS A 24 6.58 -6.13 0.15
CA HIS A 24 7.38 -5.03 0.72
C HIS A 24 7.79 -3.92 -0.26
N GLU A 25 7.29 -3.98 -1.49
CA GLU A 25 7.52 -2.99 -2.54
C GLU A 25 6.47 -1.88 -2.52
N ILE A 26 6.76 -0.76 -3.18
CA ILE A 26 5.78 0.30 -3.43
C ILE A 26 4.51 -0.30 -4.06
N PHE A 27 3.34 0.07 -3.55
CA PHE A 27 2.07 -0.42 -4.04
C PHE A 27 1.92 -0.17 -5.55
N LYS A 28 1.92 -1.26 -6.32
CA LYS A 28 1.57 -1.27 -7.74
C LYS A 28 0.11 -1.68 -7.85
N ASP A 29 -0.73 -0.75 -8.29
CA ASP A 29 -2.19 -0.88 -8.30
C ASP A 29 -2.75 -1.32 -6.94
N PRO A 30 -2.70 -0.46 -5.90
CA PRO A 30 -3.24 -0.82 -4.60
C PRO A 30 -4.73 -1.13 -4.70
N VAL A 31 -5.11 -2.32 -4.23
CA VAL A 31 -6.49 -2.74 -4.04
C VAL A 31 -6.81 -2.68 -2.56
N LEU A 32 -7.84 -1.90 -2.22
CA LEU A 32 -8.33 -1.77 -0.86
C LEU A 32 -9.44 -2.80 -0.60
N LEU A 33 -9.21 -3.67 0.38
CA LEU A 33 -10.20 -4.65 0.83
C LEU A 33 -11.23 -4.04 1.79
N SER A 34 -12.33 -4.77 2.02
CA SER A 34 -13.36 -4.37 2.99
C SER A 34 -12.89 -4.30 4.44
N CYS A 35 -11.73 -4.88 4.73
CA CYS A 35 -11.07 -4.80 6.01
C CYS A 35 -10.12 -3.59 6.14
N SER A 36 -10.19 -2.63 5.21
CA SER A 36 -9.37 -1.41 5.16
C SER A 36 -7.87 -1.66 4.95
N HIS A 37 -7.48 -2.84 4.44
CA HIS A 37 -6.10 -3.16 4.11
C HIS A 37 -5.85 -3.05 2.61
N SER A 38 -4.75 -2.40 2.25
CA SER A 38 -4.31 -2.22 0.87
C SER A 38 -3.23 -3.23 0.51
N PHE A 39 -3.32 -3.80 -0.69
CA PHE A 39 -2.32 -4.73 -1.23
C PHE A 39 -2.08 -4.44 -2.70
N CYS A 40 -0.95 -4.87 -3.26
CA CYS A 40 -0.78 -4.87 -4.72
C CYS A 40 -1.83 -5.80 -5.34
N ARG A 41 -2.44 -5.38 -6.46
CA ARG A 41 -3.40 -6.21 -7.19
C ARG A 41 -2.85 -7.59 -7.49
N ALA A 42 -1.60 -7.68 -7.94
CA ALA A 42 -0.93 -8.95 -8.21
C ALA A 42 -0.80 -9.83 -6.94
N CYS A 43 -0.37 -9.26 -5.81
CA CYS A 43 -0.23 -10.00 -4.56
C CYS A 43 -1.57 -10.55 -4.05
N LEU A 44 -2.62 -9.73 -4.10
CA LEU A 44 -3.97 -10.17 -3.71
C LEU A 44 -4.50 -11.23 -4.68
N GLN A 45 -4.28 -11.05 -5.98
CA GLN A 45 -4.71 -11.99 -7.02
C GLN A 45 -4.06 -13.36 -6.81
N SER A 46 -2.74 -13.42 -6.64
CA SER A 46 -2.04 -14.68 -6.35
C SER A 46 -2.59 -15.37 -5.09
N TRP A 47 -2.77 -14.60 -4.01
CA TRP A 47 -3.33 -15.13 -2.76
C TRP A 47 -4.72 -15.76 -2.95
N TRP A 48 -5.60 -15.11 -3.72
CA TRP A 48 -6.94 -15.65 -4.03
C TRP A 48 -6.95 -16.72 -5.12
N THR A 49 -5.91 -16.83 -5.93
CA THR A 49 -5.77 -17.93 -6.89
C THR A 49 -5.38 -19.22 -6.17
N GLU A 50 -4.53 -19.12 -5.14
CA GLU A 50 -4.08 -20.28 -4.36
C GLU A 50 -5.12 -20.76 -3.33
N LYS A 51 -6.07 -19.90 -2.94
CA LYS A 51 -7.10 -20.21 -1.93
C LYS A 51 -8.50 -20.13 -2.51
N ALA A 52 -9.33 -21.13 -2.19
CA ALA A 52 -10.76 -21.09 -2.49
C ALA A 52 -11.49 -19.94 -1.76
N ILE A 53 -10.94 -19.46 -0.64
CA ILE A 53 -11.52 -18.41 0.20
C ILE A 53 -10.81 -17.09 -0.10
N LYS A 54 -11.59 -16.06 -0.40
CA LYS A 54 -11.12 -14.69 -0.63
C LYS A 54 -10.91 -13.95 0.69
N ASP A 55 -9.89 -14.35 1.46
CA ASP A 55 -9.53 -13.69 2.72
C ASP A 55 -8.46 -12.61 2.55
N CYS A 56 -8.37 -11.72 3.53
CA CYS A 56 -7.32 -10.71 3.62
C CYS A 56 -5.98 -11.37 4.02
N PRO A 57 -4.88 -11.17 3.26
CA PRO A 57 -3.57 -11.73 3.61
C PRO A 57 -3.08 -11.35 5.01
N PHE A 58 -3.42 -10.14 5.46
CA PHE A 58 -2.95 -9.56 6.72
C PHE A 58 -3.80 -9.94 7.93
N CYS A 59 -5.13 -9.71 7.87
CA CYS A 59 -6.02 -9.91 9.02
C CYS A 59 -6.91 -11.16 8.90
N LYS A 60 -6.76 -11.95 7.83
CA LYS A 60 -7.56 -13.17 7.54
C LYS A 60 -9.08 -12.96 7.52
N ARG A 61 -9.54 -11.70 7.53
CA ARG A 61 -10.97 -11.38 7.41
C ARG A 61 -11.43 -11.75 6.00
N ILE A 62 -12.49 -12.52 5.89
CA ILE A 62 -13.12 -12.86 4.62
C ILE A 62 -13.56 -11.55 3.96
N SER A 63 -12.99 -11.26 2.80
CA SER A 63 -13.28 -10.05 2.04
C SER A 63 -13.85 -10.47 0.70
N SER A 64 -15.18 -10.62 0.69
CA SER A 64 -15.91 -11.01 -0.53
C SER A 64 -15.93 -9.90 -1.59
N LYS A 65 -15.45 -8.68 -1.27
CA LYS A 65 -15.52 -7.48 -2.11
C LYS A 65 -14.25 -6.64 -1.97
N VAL A 66 -13.58 -6.37 -3.10
CA VAL A 66 -12.60 -5.27 -3.21
C VAL A 66 -13.38 -3.97 -3.22
N ILE A 67 -13.08 -3.03 -2.31
CA ILE A 67 -13.80 -1.76 -2.21
C ILE A 67 -13.33 -0.78 -3.29
N HIS A 68 -12.01 -0.68 -3.49
CA HIS A 68 -11.45 0.35 -4.36
C HIS A 68 -10.23 -0.16 -5.11
N PHE A 69 -10.19 0.13 -6.41
CA PHE A 69 -8.98 0.07 -7.22
C PHE A 69 -8.36 1.46 -7.18
N TYR A 70 -7.25 1.62 -6.47
CA TYR A 70 -6.53 2.87 -6.51
C TYR A 70 -5.84 2.95 -7.87
N LYS A 71 -6.36 3.79 -8.78
CA LYS A 71 -5.61 4.19 -9.97
C LYS A 71 -4.44 5.03 -9.47
N GLY A 72 -3.26 4.42 -9.38
CA GLY A 72 -2.04 5.07 -8.98
C GLY A 72 -1.76 6.24 -9.93
N ASN A 73 -2.09 7.46 -9.50
CA ASN A 73 -1.59 8.67 -10.14
C ASN A 73 -0.11 8.79 -9.77
N ASN A 74 0.73 8.04 -10.48
CA ASN A 74 2.17 8.15 -10.41
C ASN A 74 2.53 9.48 -11.10
N LYS A 75 2.46 10.60 -10.36
CA LYS A 75 3.16 11.83 -10.75
C LYS A 75 4.66 11.58 -10.58
N LYS A 76 5.27 10.89 -11.55
CA LYS A 76 6.67 11.18 -11.93
C LYS A 76 6.59 12.50 -12.71
N GLY A 77 7.38 13.52 -12.48
CA GLY A 77 8.52 13.73 -11.60
C GLY A 77 9.13 15.06 -12.07
N PHE A 78 9.78 15.75 -11.13
CA PHE A 78 10.62 16.95 -11.30
C PHE A 78 9.90 18.24 -11.72
#